data_AF-A0A7L4KGU0-F1
#
_entry.id   AF-A0A7L4KGU0-F1
#
_cell.length_a   1.000
_cell.length_b   1.000
_cell.length_c   1.000
_cell.angle_alpha   90.00
_cell.angle_beta   90.00
_cell.angle_gamma   90.00
#
_symmetry.space_group_name_H-M   'P 1'
#
loop_
_entity.id
_entity.type
_entity.pdbx_description
1 polymer ?
#
loop_
_entity_poly.entity_id
_entity_poly.type
_entity_poly.pdbx_seq_one_letter_code
_entity_poly.pdbx_strand_id
1 'polypeptide(L)'
;AARCRLTARFHHVHGANVRLDASRTRATRVESFAHGLCFSQEPLAPGQIFLVEIEEKERGWCGHLRVGLTALDPQHLQPVPEYS
;
A
#
# COMPACT_ATOMS: atom_id res chain seq x y z
N ALA A 1 3.13 2.62 29.03
CA ALA A 1 4.01 2.32 27.89
C ALA A 1 3.70 3.31 26.78
N ALA A 2 4.67 4.15 26.39
CA ALA A 2 4.47 5.12 25.32
C ALA A 2 4.13 4.35 24.03
N ARG A 3 2.89 4.48 23.55
CA ARG A 3 2.56 4.11 22.16
C ARG A 3 3.33 5.08 21.28
N CYS A 4 4.57 4.74 20.94
CA CYS A 4 5.23 5.34 19.80
C CYS A 4 4.32 5.00 18.62
N ARG A 5 3.47 5.96 18.21
CA ARG A 5 2.70 5.86 16.97
C ARG A 5 3.74 5.96 15.86
N LEU A 6 4.45 4.87 15.59
CA LEU A 6 5.25 4.74 14.39
C LEU A 6 4.24 4.85 13.26
N THR A 7 4.21 5.99 12.59
CA THR A 7 3.40 6.17 11.41
C THR A 7 3.93 5.20 10.37
N ALA A 8 3.15 4.17 10.07
CA ALA A 8 3.52 3.19 9.07
C ALA A 8 3.59 3.89 7.70
N ARG A 9 4.60 3.52 6.91
CA ARG A 9 4.81 4.07 5.57
C ARG A 9 4.60 2.98 4.53
N PHE A 10 4.21 3.39 3.33
CA PHE A 10 4.24 2.57 2.13
C PHE A 10 5.66 2.46 1.59
N HIS A 11 5.99 1.29 1.05
CA HIS A 11 7.25 1.03 0.39
C HIS A 11 7.34 1.81 -0.93
N HIS A 12 8.55 2.21 -1.31
CA HIS A 12 8.80 2.96 -2.55
C HIS A 12 8.56 2.12 -3.82
N VAL A 13 8.65 0.80 -3.73
CA VAL A 13 8.21 -0.12 -4.78
C VAL A 13 6.68 -0.23 -4.69
N HIS A 14 5.99 0.14 -5.76
CA HIS A 14 4.54 0.10 -5.89
C HIS A 14 4.16 -0.05 -7.37
N GLY A 15 2.87 -0.32 -7.64
CA GLY A 15 2.35 -0.41 -8.99
C GLY A 15 2.45 0.92 -9.74
N ALA A 16 2.50 0.84 -11.08
CA ALA A 16 2.70 1.99 -11.96
C ALA A 16 1.63 3.09 -11.82
N ASN A 17 0.42 2.72 -11.40
CA ASN A 17 -0.69 3.66 -11.23
C ASN A 17 -0.82 4.20 -9.81
N VAL A 18 0.15 3.93 -8.93
CA VAL A 18 0.16 4.44 -7.56
C VAL A 18 1.09 5.65 -7.46
N ARG A 19 0.63 6.70 -6.80
CA ARG A 19 1.44 7.85 -6.39
C ARG A 19 1.48 7.92 -4.87
N LEU A 20 2.68 8.04 -4.31
CA LEU A 20 2.88 8.25 -2.87
C LEU A 20 3.04 9.74 -2.56
N ASP A 21 2.57 10.17 -1.39
CA ASP A 21 2.90 11.48 -0.85
C ASP A 21 4.37 11.54 -0.36
N ALA A 22 4.84 12.75 -0.01
CA ALA A 22 6.24 12.96 0.37
C ALA A 22 6.65 12.15 1.62
N SER A 23 5.74 11.96 2.58
CA SER A 23 5.96 11.15 3.78
C SER A 23 5.78 9.64 3.54
N ARG A 24 5.31 9.25 2.36
CA ARG A 24 4.93 7.87 1.99
C ARG A 24 3.91 7.27 2.97
N THR A 25 2.99 8.07 3.45
CA THR A 25 1.90 7.70 4.37
C THR A 25 0.55 7.65 3.66
N ARG A 26 0.47 8.22 2.46
CA ARG A 26 -0.70 8.17 1.57
C ARG A 26 -0.30 7.55 0.25
N ALA A 27 -1.14 6.63 -0.24
CA ALA A 27 -1.02 6.02 -1.56
C ALA A 27 -2.29 6.28 -2.34
N THR A 28 -2.17 6.94 -3.50
CA THR A 28 -3.30 7.30 -4.36
C THR A 28 -3.18 6.58 -5.69
N ARG A 29 -4.22 5.86 -6.11
CA ARG A 29 -4.29 5.34 -7.49
C ARG A 29 -4.71 6.47 -8.42
N VAL A 30 -3.86 6.83 -9.38
CA VAL A 30 -4.04 8.03 -10.22
C VAL A 30 -4.62 7.72 -11.60
N GLU A 31 -4.58 6.47 -12.04
CA GLU A 31 -5.05 6.04 -13.36
C GLU A 31 -5.54 4.59 -13.34
N SER A 32 -6.45 4.25 -14.26
CA SER A 32 -6.98 2.89 -14.46
C SER A 32 -7.56 2.23 -13.19
N PHE A 33 -7.85 0.93 -13.28
CA PHE A 33 -8.15 0.07 -12.12
C PHE A 33 -7.00 -0.88 -11.75
N ALA A 34 -6.11 -1.15 -12.71
CA ALA A 34 -4.98 -2.07 -12.60
C ALA A 34 -3.70 -1.40 -12.07
N HIS A 35 -2.65 -2.18 -11.80
CA HIS A 35 -1.35 -1.70 -11.32
C HIS A 35 -1.43 -0.82 -10.06
N GLY A 36 -2.36 -1.16 -9.16
CA GLY A 36 -2.67 -0.40 -7.94
C GLY A 36 -2.03 -0.94 -6.66
N LEU A 37 -1.06 -1.86 -6.75
CA LEU A 37 -0.47 -2.51 -5.57
C LEU A 37 0.49 -1.59 -4.81
N CYS A 38 0.43 -1.66 -3.48
CA CYS A 38 1.37 -1.03 -2.57
C CYS A 38 1.73 -2.01 -1.44
N PHE A 39 2.89 -1.80 -0.82
CA PHE A 39 3.42 -2.66 0.24
C PHE A 39 3.78 -1.83 1.47
N SER A 40 3.88 -2.46 2.64
CA SER A 40 4.44 -1.79 3.82
C SER A 40 5.94 -1.55 3.63
N GLN A 41 6.43 -0.39 4.09
CA GLN A 41 7.85 -0.03 4.02
C GLN A 41 8.72 -0.99 4.84
N GLU A 42 8.22 -1.45 5.98
CA GLU A 42 8.89 -2.41 6.86
C GLU A 42 8.03 -3.68 6.98
N PRO A 43 8.64 -4.86 7.19
CA PRO A 43 7.91 -6.08 7.52
C PRO A 43 7.08 -5.92 8.80
N LEU A 44 5.93 -6.59 8.85
CA LEU A 44 5.09 -6.62 10.04
C LEU A 44 5.55 -7.70 11.02
N ALA A 45 5.81 -7.30 12.27
CA ALA A 45 6.02 -8.26 13.36
C ALA A 45 4.70 -8.96 13.74
N PRO A 46 4.75 -10.18 14.30
CA PRO A 46 3.57 -10.85 14.82
C PRO A 46 2.79 -9.96 15.81
N GLY A 47 1.48 -9.81 15.57
CA GLY A 47 0.61 -8.96 16.39
C GLY A 47 0.75 -7.45 16.16
N GLN A 48 1.65 -7.02 15.27
CA GLN A 48 1.74 -5.61 14.88
C GLN A 48 0.54 -5.20 14.04
N ILE A 49 -0.04 -4.04 14.37
CA ILE A 49 -1.16 -3.47 13.63
C ILE A 49 -0.61 -2.53 12.56
N PHE A 50 -1.01 -2.75 11.31
CA PHE A 50 -0.92 -1.76 10.24
C PHE A 50 -2.32 -1.17 10.02
N LEU A 51 -2.48 0.12 10.33
CA LEU A 51 -3.75 0.81 10.14
C LEU A 51 -3.80 1.43 8.74
N VAL A 52 -4.88 1.18 8.01
CA VAL A 52 -5.17 1.81 6.72
C VAL A 52 -6.47 2.59 6.84
N GLU A 53 -6.48 3.84 6.39
CA GLU A 53 -7.66 4.69 6.26
C GLU A 53 -8.01 4.85 4.78
N ILE A 54 -9.29 4.73 4.43
CA ILE A 54 -9.79 5.01 3.08
C ILE A 54 -10.17 6.48 3.02
N GLU A 55 -9.27 7.32 2.51
CA GLU A 55 -9.49 8.76 2.44
C GLU A 55 -10.40 9.17 1.27
N GLU A 56 -10.31 8.45 0.14
CA GLU A 56 -11.06 8.75 -1.09
C GLU A 56 -11.59 7.47 -1.75
N LYS A 57 -12.73 7.60 -2.43
CA LYS A 57 -13.35 6.53 -3.22
C LYS A 57 -13.83 7.10 -4.55
N GLU A 58 -13.30 6.57 -5.65
CA GLU A 58 -13.79 6.84 -7.00
C GLU A 58 -15.13 6.13 -7.23
N ARG A 59 -16.15 6.86 -7.66
CA ARG A 59 -17.52 6.33 -7.85
C ARG A 59 -17.70 5.69 -9.22
N GLY A 60 -16.84 5.98 -10.19
CA GLY A 60 -16.90 5.43 -11.54
C GLY A 60 -16.51 3.96 -11.69
N TRP A 61 -16.05 3.29 -10.62
CA TRP A 61 -15.60 1.89 -10.66
C TRP A 61 -16.43 1.00 -9.75
N CYS A 62 -16.73 -0.21 -10.25
CA CYS A 62 -17.26 -1.31 -9.47
C CYS A 62 -16.14 -2.31 -9.19
N GLY A 63 -15.93 -2.68 -7.92
CA GLY A 63 -14.87 -3.60 -7.52
C GLY A 63 -14.60 -3.56 -6.02
N HIS A 64 -13.47 -4.15 -5.62
CA HIS A 64 -13.11 -4.33 -4.22
C HIS A 64 -11.66 -3.86 -3.96
N LEU A 65 -11.41 -3.35 -2.76
CA LEU A 65 -10.06 -3.20 -2.22
C LEU A 65 -9.61 -4.56 -1.66
N ARG A 66 -8.38 -4.97 -1.98
CA ARG A 66 -7.75 -6.17 -1.41
C ARG A 66 -6.67 -5.76 -0.42
N VAL A 67 -6.67 -6.41 0.75
CA VAL A 67 -5.66 -6.23 1.79
C VAL A 67 -5.23 -7.61 2.24
N GLY A 68 -3.93 -7.81 2.41
CA GLY A 68 -3.36 -9.11 2.77
C GLY A 68 -1.91 -9.00 3.20
N LEU A 69 -1.26 -10.14 3.30
CA LEU A 69 0.15 -10.26 3.66
C LEU A 69 0.91 -10.95 2.52
N THR A 70 2.19 -10.60 2.39
CA THR A 70 3.13 -11.30 1.50
C THR A 70 4.39 -11.61 2.27
N ALA A 71 5.02 -12.75 1.97
CA ALA A 71 6.35 -13.10 2.45
C ALA A 71 7.47 -12.63 1.50
N LEU A 72 7.09 -12.06 0.35
CA LEU A 72 8.03 -11.56 -0.64
C LEU A 72 8.52 -10.17 -0.25
N ASP A 73 9.83 -9.95 -0.35
CA ASP A 73 10.42 -8.62 -0.19
C ASP A 73 10.04 -7.72 -1.38
N PRO A 74 9.34 -6.59 -1.15
CA PRO A 74 8.95 -5.67 -2.22
C PRO A 74 10.11 -5.16 -3.08
N GLN A 75 11.35 -5.12 -2.57
CA GLN A 75 12.53 -4.72 -3.36
C GLN A 75 12.75 -5.60 -4.60
N HIS A 76 12.32 -6.86 -4.55
CA HIS A 76 12.49 -7.83 -5.64
C HIS A 76 11.25 -7.97 -6.54
N LEU A 77 10.24 -7.11 -6.37
CA LEU A 77 8.98 -7.16 -7.12
C LEU A 77 8.91 -6.05 -8.18
N GLN A 78 10.03 -5.72 -8.83
CA GLN A 78 10.01 -4.81 -9.98
C GLN A 78 10.21 -5.59 -11.30
N PRO A 79 9.28 -5.50 -12.27
CA PRO A 79 8.04 -4.73 -12.23
C PRO A 79 7.00 -5.35 -11.28
N VAL A 80 6.21 -4.48 -10.63
CA VAL A 80 5.13 -4.93 -9.74
C VAL A 80 4.02 -5.55 -10.59
N PRO A 81 3.50 -6.74 -10.23
CA PRO A 81 2.41 -7.37 -10.96
C PRO A 81 1.19 -6.46 -11.16
N GLU A 82 0.47 -6.68 -12.25
CA GLU A 82 -0.74 -5.91 -12.58
C GLU A 82 -1.83 -6.06 -11.50
N TYR A 83 -1.94 -7.25 -10.92
CA TYR A 83 -2.89 -7.62 -9.87
C TYR A 83 -2.21 -8.45 -8.77
N SER A 84 -2.76 -8.41 -7.55
CA SER A 84 -2.42 -9.35 -6.46
C SER A 84 -2.84 -10.77 -6.77
#